data_AF-A0A847DA43-F1
#
_entry.id   AF-A0A847DA43-F1
#
_cell.length_a   1.000
_cell.length_b   1.000
_cell.length_c   1.000
_cell.angle_alpha   90.00
_cell.angle_beta   90.00
_cell.angle_gamma   90.00
#
_symmetry.space_group_name_H-M   'P 1'
#
loop_
_entity.id
_entity.type
_entity.pdbx_description
1 polymer ?
#
loop_
_entity_poly.entity_id
_entity_poly.type
_entity_poly.pdbx_seq_one_letter_code
_entity_poly.pdbx_strand_id
1 'polypeptide(L)'
;MSRDDVLIQLKKEIERTDAQTELECGKLLKNIAWVLLTIADGNTTYVRTEQICSTGRVDIVVLANSLQPGGNFRREAHIWELKAPQVPLFDLKTQSQAQPSVHLYSAETQLMHYCYAVSNDAVLLRRWGILSPDHIRLGGIIIGRDINFVACNEEDKTLAKQLACEAHEIREVFFYRKLNLKLWTWDKVITLAESQSLSHHKFQGDPKISIDLHESVDLSATIIADP
;
A
#
# COMPACT_ATOMS: atom_id res chain seq x y z
N MET A 1 -22.21 1.69 4.90
CA MET A 1 -21.86 1.29 3.53
C MET A 1 -21.28 -0.12 3.61
N SER A 2 -21.79 -1.06 2.83
CA SER A 2 -21.20 -2.42 2.82
C SER A 2 -19.82 -2.39 2.16
N ARG A 3 -19.02 -3.46 2.36
CA ARG A 3 -17.70 -3.57 1.71
C ARG A 3 -17.84 -3.57 0.19
N ASP A 4 -18.84 -4.26 -0.33
CA ASP A 4 -19.11 -4.34 -1.77
C ASP A 4 -19.50 -2.97 -2.33
N ASP A 5 -20.30 -2.19 -1.59
CA ASP A 5 -20.63 -0.81 -1.99
C ASP A 5 -19.37 0.06 -2.08
N VAL A 6 -18.42 -0.06 -1.13
CA VAL A 6 -17.15 0.67 -1.16
C VAL A 6 -16.36 0.30 -2.42
N LEU A 7 -16.26 -0.99 -2.75
CA LEU A 7 -15.51 -1.46 -3.91
C LEU A 7 -16.14 -1.03 -5.23
N ILE A 8 -17.46 -1.10 -5.33
CA ILE A 8 -18.21 -0.61 -6.50
C ILE A 8 -17.96 0.90 -6.69
N GLN A 9 -18.01 1.67 -5.61
CA GLN A 9 -17.73 3.11 -5.68
C GLN A 9 -16.27 3.38 -6.04
N LEU A 10 -15.32 2.67 -5.44
CA LEU A 10 -13.90 2.89 -5.71
C LEU A 10 -13.56 2.59 -7.17
N LYS A 11 -14.11 1.51 -7.74
CA LYS A 11 -13.99 1.20 -9.17
C LYS A 11 -14.49 2.35 -10.06
N LYS A 12 -15.63 2.95 -9.71
CA LYS A 12 -16.16 4.12 -10.44
C LYS A 12 -15.26 5.34 -10.31
N GLU A 13 -14.75 5.61 -9.11
CA GLU A 13 -13.90 6.77 -8.86
C GLU A 13 -12.57 6.71 -9.61
N ILE A 14 -11.96 5.52 -9.73
CA ILE A 14 -10.68 5.39 -10.46
C ILE A 14 -10.82 5.52 -11.99
N GLU A 15 -12.05 5.44 -12.51
CA GLU A 15 -12.35 5.66 -13.93
C GLU A 15 -12.64 7.13 -14.27
N ARG A 16 -12.92 7.97 -13.27
CA ARG A 16 -13.11 9.41 -13.48
C ARG A 16 -11.81 10.06 -13.95
N THR A 17 -11.91 11.20 -14.62
CA THR A 17 -10.75 11.94 -15.16
C THR A 17 -10.65 13.38 -14.64
N ASP A 18 -11.45 13.74 -13.65
CA ASP A 18 -11.41 15.07 -13.02
C ASP A 18 -10.33 15.17 -11.93
N ALA A 19 -10.08 16.40 -11.44
CA ALA A 19 -8.98 16.70 -10.54
C ALA A 19 -9.19 16.23 -9.07
N GLN A 20 -10.35 15.69 -8.71
CA GLN A 20 -10.68 15.35 -7.31
C GLN A 20 -10.61 13.86 -7.00
N THR A 21 -10.23 13.04 -7.99
CA THR A 21 -10.22 11.57 -7.90
C THR A 21 -9.33 11.04 -6.79
N GLU A 22 -8.16 11.63 -6.53
CA GLU A 22 -7.27 11.22 -5.45
C GLU A 22 -7.94 11.31 -4.06
N LEU A 23 -8.59 12.44 -3.79
CA LEU A 23 -9.26 12.70 -2.52
C LEU A 23 -10.46 11.77 -2.33
N GLU A 24 -11.29 11.59 -3.36
CA GLU A 24 -12.46 10.70 -3.29
C GLU A 24 -12.04 9.22 -3.16
N CYS A 25 -11.01 8.78 -3.89
CA CYS A 25 -10.44 7.44 -3.73
C CYS A 25 -9.88 7.25 -2.31
N GLY A 26 -9.18 8.25 -1.75
CA GLY A 26 -8.68 8.22 -0.38
C GLY A 26 -9.79 8.09 0.67
N LYS A 27 -10.91 8.81 0.50
CA LYS A 27 -12.10 8.70 1.38
C LYS A 27 -12.70 7.29 1.35
N LEU A 28 -12.77 6.66 0.18
CA LEU A 28 -13.29 5.30 0.03
C LEU A 28 -12.32 4.27 0.61
N LEU A 29 -11.02 4.41 0.31
CA LEU A 29 -9.96 3.51 0.76
C LEU A 29 -9.91 3.41 2.29
N LYS A 30 -10.22 4.50 3.02
CA LYS A 30 -10.35 4.49 4.48
C LYS A 30 -11.29 3.38 5.00
N ASN A 31 -12.36 3.09 4.27
CA ASN A 31 -13.35 2.08 4.68
C ASN A 31 -12.87 0.64 4.43
N ILE A 32 -11.80 0.46 3.66
CA ILE A 32 -11.19 -0.83 3.34
C ILE A 32 -9.68 -0.84 3.64
N ALA A 33 -9.20 0.04 4.51
CA ALA A 33 -7.76 0.23 4.72
C ALA A 33 -7.04 -0.99 5.31
N TRP A 34 -7.78 -1.99 5.78
CA TRP A 34 -7.24 -3.31 6.10
C TRP A 34 -6.49 -3.93 4.91
N VAL A 35 -6.86 -3.60 3.67
CA VAL A 35 -6.18 -4.06 2.44
C VAL A 35 -4.73 -3.58 2.37
N LEU A 36 -4.42 -2.49 3.08
CA LEU A 36 -3.09 -1.88 3.13
C LEU A 36 -2.17 -2.60 4.12
N LEU A 37 -2.69 -3.51 4.94
CA LEU A 37 -1.88 -4.34 5.82
C LEU A 37 -1.64 -5.68 5.15
N THR A 38 -0.36 -6.02 4.93
CA THR A 38 0.04 -7.31 4.37
C THR A 38 0.12 -8.41 5.43
N ILE A 39 -0.20 -8.11 6.69
CA ILE A 39 0.00 -9.00 7.82
C ILE A 39 -1.27 -9.83 8.02
N ALA A 40 -1.14 -11.16 7.86
CA ALA A 40 -2.23 -12.13 8.05
C ALA A 40 -2.87 -12.08 9.45
N ASP A 41 -2.10 -11.66 10.46
CA ASP A 41 -2.50 -11.70 11.88
C ASP A 41 -2.71 -10.31 12.51
N GLY A 42 -2.55 -9.25 11.70
CA GLY A 42 -2.63 -7.87 12.17
C GLY A 42 -4.07 -7.38 12.22
N ASN A 43 -4.66 -7.33 13.41
CA ASN A 43 -5.92 -6.63 13.60
C ASN A 43 -5.70 -5.13 13.32
N THR A 44 -6.29 -4.61 12.24
CA THR A 44 -6.35 -3.17 11.98
C THR A 44 -7.10 -2.54 13.14
N THR A 45 -6.39 -1.77 13.97
CA THR A 45 -7.06 -1.08 15.09
C THR A 45 -7.66 0.23 14.63
N TYR A 46 -7.05 0.87 13.62
CA TYR A 46 -7.44 2.22 13.28
C TYR A 46 -6.94 2.73 11.94
N VAL A 47 -7.71 3.66 11.35
CA VAL A 47 -7.34 4.38 10.13
C VAL A 47 -7.52 5.87 10.36
N ARG A 48 -6.47 6.62 10.04
CA ARG A 48 -6.45 8.08 10.04
C ARG A 48 -6.21 8.55 8.62
N THR A 49 -7.00 9.53 8.20
CA THR A 49 -6.81 10.24 6.94
C THR A 49 -6.39 11.66 7.24
N GLU A 50 -5.61 12.26 6.35
CA GLU A 50 -5.29 13.70 6.39
C GLU A 50 -4.60 14.14 7.70
N GLN A 51 -3.66 13.34 8.20
CA GLN A 51 -2.92 13.68 9.42
C GLN A 51 -1.90 14.78 9.14
N ILE A 52 -2.09 15.96 9.75
CA ILE A 52 -1.13 17.05 9.69
C ILE A 52 0.12 16.69 10.50
N CYS A 53 1.30 16.97 9.93
CA CYS A 53 2.62 16.87 10.55
C CYS A 53 3.47 18.08 10.15
N SER A 54 4.70 18.18 10.64
CA SER A 54 5.58 19.32 10.38
C SER A 54 6.01 19.46 8.91
N THR A 55 5.95 18.39 8.12
CA THR A 55 6.36 18.38 6.71
C THR A 55 5.18 18.36 5.73
N GLY A 56 3.94 18.45 6.23
CA GLY A 56 2.74 18.48 5.39
C GLY A 56 1.60 17.64 5.96
N ARG A 57 0.77 17.07 5.08
CA ARG A 57 -0.42 16.30 5.44
C ARG A 57 -0.27 14.88 4.88
N VAL A 58 -0.24 13.91 5.77
CA VAL A 58 -0.20 12.49 5.42
C VAL A 58 -1.58 12.06 4.94
N ASP A 59 -1.66 11.42 3.77
CA ASP A 59 -2.93 11.00 3.18
C ASP A 59 -3.61 9.91 4.02
N ILE A 60 -2.88 8.82 4.29
CA ILE A 60 -3.38 7.71 5.10
C ILE A 60 -2.34 7.25 6.13
N VAL A 61 -2.80 7.02 7.34
CA VAL A 61 -2.06 6.34 8.41
C VAL A 61 -2.90 5.15 8.88
N VAL A 62 -2.34 3.95 8.80
CA VAL A 62 -2.97 2.73 9.30
C VAL A 62 -2.29 2.30 10.59
N LEU A 63 -3.03 2.25 11.70
CA LEU A 63 -2.52 1.74 12.97
C LEU A 63 -2.88 0.26 13.12
N ALA A 64 -1.86 -0.56 13.33
CA ALA A 64 -1.99 -2.01 13.43
C ALA A 64 -1.30 -2.53 14.68
N ASN A 65 -1.78 -3.65 15.19
CA ASN A 65 -1.04 -4.44 16.17
C ASN A 65 -0.33 -5.57 15.42
N SER A 66 1.00 -5.63 15.53
CA SER A 66 1.82 -6.71 14.98
C SER A 66 2.18 -7.67 16.11
N LEU A 67 2.00 -8.97 15.89
CA LEU A 67 2.47 -10.00 16.81
C LEU A 67 3.99 -10.09 16.70
N GLN A 68 4.69 -9.89 17.82
CA GLN A 68 6.15 -9.97 17.87
C GLN A 68 6.62 -11.39 18.17
N PRO A 69 7.87 -11.73 17.80
CA PRO A 69 8.54 -12.91 18.33
C PRO A 69 8.50 -12.87 19.87
N GLY A 70 7.83 -13.85 20.48
CA GLY A 70 7.57 -13.88 21.94
C GLY A 70 6.12 -13.61 22.35
N GLY A 71 5.19 -13.47 21.40
CA GLY A 71 3.74 -13.48 21.67
C GLY A 71 3.16 -12.14 22.13
N ASN A 72 3.97 -11.10 22.26
CA ASN A 72 3.51 -9.75 22.61
C ASN A 72 3.02 -9.00 21.37
N PHE A 73 1.97 -8.19 21.53
CA PHE A 73 1.52 -7.28 20.49
C PHE A 73 2.28 -5.95 20.56
N ARG A 74 2.72 -5.48 19.39
CA ARG A 74 3.33 -4.16 19.23
C ARG A 74 2.47 -3.29 18.32
N ARG A 75 2.13 -2.10 18.80
CA ARG A 75 1.40 -1.13 17.99
C ARG A 75 2.35 -0.39 17.05
N GLU A 76 2.03 -0.41 15.77
CA GLU A 76 2.78 0.22 14.68
C GLU A 76 1.87 1.14 13.86
N ALA A 77 2.47 2.14 13.21
CA ALA A 77 1.79 2.96 12.20
C ALA A 77 2.42 2.73 10.83
N HIS A 78 1.59 2.48 9.82
CA HIS A 78 2.00 2.42 8.43
C HIS A 78 1.56 3.69 7.72
N ILE A 79 2.54 4.44 7.22
CA ILE A 79 2.33 5.70 6.51
C ILE A 79 2.14 5.40 5.03
N TRP A 80 1.09 5.96 4.43
CA TRP A 80 0.75 5.76 3.03
C TRP A 80 0.57 7.10 2.33
N GLU A 81 1.16 7.19 1.14
CA GLU A 81 1.00 8.31 0.22
C GLU A 81 0.10 7.90 -0.94
N LEU A 82 -0.83 8.78 -1.30
CA LEU A 82 -1.74 8.57 -2.41
C LEU A 82 -1.41 9.54 -3.54
N LYS A 83 -1.63 9.07 -4.77
CA LYS A 83 -1.63 9.89 -5.97
C LYS A 83 -2.82 9.51 -6.84
N ALA A 84 -3.31 10.47 -7.61
CA ALA A 84 -4.48 10.28 -8.46
C ALA A 84 -4.36 9.05 -9.39
N PRO A 85 -5.45 8.32 -9.67
CA PRO A 85 -5.43 7.17 -10.58
C PRO A 85 -4.99 7.48 -12.01
N GLN A 86 -5.08 8.74 -12.42
CA GLN A 86 -4.83 9.17 -13.80
C GLN A 86 -3.34 9.44 -14.07
N VAL A 87 -2.52 9.65 -13.02
CA VAL A 87 -1.11 9.97 -13.22
C VAL A 87 -0.29 8.72 -13.54
N PRO A 88 0.70 8.83 -14.43
CA PRO A 88 1.58 7.71 -14.75
C PRO A 88 2.59 7.45 -13.64
N LEU A 89 3.06 6.21 -13.55
CA LEU A 89 4.16 5.86 -12.65
C LEU A 89 5.52 6.21 -13.27
N PHE A 90 5.63 6.05 -14.58
CA PHE A 90 6.86 6.30 -15.34
C PHE A 90 6.60 7.19 -16.54
N ASP A 91 7.63 7.90 -16.99
CA ASP A 91 7.63 8.64 -18.25
C ASP A 91 8.66 8.01 -19.19
N LEU A 92 8.31 7.86 -20.46
CA LEU A 92 9.29 7.55 -21.49
C LEU A 92 10.15 8.80 -21.76
N LYS A 93 11.42 8.78 -21.32
CA LYS A 93 12.33 9.92 -21.48
C LYS A 93 12.97 9.94 -22.86
N THR A 94 13.38 8.77 -23.34
CA THR A 94 13.99 8.55 -24.65
C THR A 94 13.54 7.20 -25.18
N GLN A 95 13.86 6.88 -26.44
CA GLN A 95 13.61 5.55 -27.03
C GLN A 95 14.37 4.39 -26.36
N SER A 96 15.18 4.67 -25.34
CA SER A 96 15.98 3.66 -24.62
C SER A 96 15.86 3.75 -23.11
N GLN A 97 15.04 4.67 -22.59
CA GLN A 97 14.99 4.94 -21.16
C GLN A 97 13.60 5.37 -20.71
N ALA A 98 13.04 4.62 -19.77
CA ALA A 98 11.97 5.08 -18.89
C ALA A 98 12.55 5.61 -17.58
N GLN A 99 11.89 6.59 -16.97
CA GLN A 99 12.24 7.12 -15.66
C GLN A 99 10.99 7.27 -14.79
N PRO A 100 11.10 7.31 -13.45
CA PRO A 100 9.96 7.62 -12.59
C PRO A 100 9.32 8.94 -13.02
N SER A 101 7.99 8.99 -13.02
CA SER A 101 7.29 10.24 -13.25
C SER A 101 7.56 11.23 -12.13
N VAL A 102 7.34 12.51 -12.39
CA VAL A 102 7.43 13.54 -11.35
C VAL A 102 6.50 13.24 -10.16
N HIS A 103 5.35 12.60 -10.42
CA HIS A 103 4.39 12.22 -9.39
C HIS A 103 4.91 11.08 -8.53
N LEU A 104 5.51 10.03 -9.14
CA LEU A 104 6.11 8.94 -8.39
C LEU A 104 7.29 9.42 -7.54
N TYR A 105 8.20 10.19 -8.14
CA TYR A 105 9.36 10.74 -7.43
C TYR A 105 8.95 11.65 -6.26
N SER A 106 7.93 12.50 -6.48
CA SER A 106 7.35 13.34 -5.42
C SER A 106 6.74 12.49 -4.31
N ALA A 107 5.96 11.46 -4.65
CA ALA A 107 5.30 10.60 -3.66
C ALA A 107 6.32 9.87 -2.76
N GLU A 108 7.40 9.36 -3.34
CA GLU A 108 8.49 8.71 -2.58
C GLU A 108 9.14 9.69 -1.61
N THR A 109 9.42 10.90 -2.07
CA THR A 109 10.04 11.95 -1.25
C THR A 109 9.11 12.37 -0.11
N GLN A 110 7.82 12.60 -0.42
CA GLN A 110 6.80 12.95 0.56
C GLN A 110 6.67 11.87 1.64
N LEU A 111 6.56 10.61 1.23
CA LEU A 111 6.42 9.49 2.15
C LEU A 111 7.61 9.37 3.12
N MET A 112 8.84 9.54 2.63
CA MET A 112 10.04 9.55 3.48
C MET A 112 10.00 10.70 4.50
N HIS A 113 9.65 11.91 4.07
CA HIS A 113 9.53 13.06 4.96
C HIS A 113 8.43 12.89 6.00
N TYR A 114 7.26 12.36 5.61
CA TYR A 114 6.17 12.09 6.53
C TYR A 114 6.54 11.04 7.58
N CYS A 115 7.18 9.94 7.16
CA CYS A 115 7.66 8.93 8.09
C CYS A 115 8.62 9.55 9.12
N TYR A 116 9.62 10.31 8.66
CA TYR A 116 10.55 11.01 9.54
C TYR A 116 9.85 12.00 10.49
N ALA A 117 8.97 12.85 9.98
CA ALA A 117 8.26 13.85 10.77
C ALA A 117 7.40 13.21 11.87
N VAL A 118 6.66 12.16 11.52
CA VAL A 118 5.79 11.43 12.45
C VAL A 118 6.60 10.68 13.51
N SER A 119 7.71 10.04 13.13
CA SER A 119 8.61 9.34 14.07
C SER A 119 9.20 10.28 15.12
N ASN A 120 9.37 11.56 14.80
CA ASN A 120 9.93 12.56 15.72
C ASN A 120 8.88 13.36 16.48
N ASP A 121 7.57 13.10 16.29
CA ASP A 121 6.49 13.79 17.00
C ASP A 121 6.04 12.98 18.23
N ALA A 122 6.68 13.24 19.37
CA ALA A 122 6.38 12.54 20.63
C ALA A 122 4.92 12.70 21.10
N VAL A 123 4.26 13.80 20.75
CA VAL A 123 2.85 14.03 21.11
C VAL A 123 1.96 13.11 20.27
N LEU A 124 2.24 13.02 18.98
CA LEU A 124 1.55 12.15 18.05
C LEU A 124 1.73 10.67 18.41
N LEU A 125 2.98 10.25 18.69
CA LEU A 125 3.28 8.87 19.11
C LEU A 125 2.51 8.49 20.37
N ARG A 126 2.52 9.36 21.40
CA ARG A 126 1.76 9.13 22.64
C ARG A 126 0.26 9.03 22.36
N ARG A 127 -0.28 9.91 21.54
CA ARG A 127 -1.71 9.90 21.14
C ARG A 127 -2.10 8.62 20.44
N TRP A 128 -1.19 8.03 19.67
CA TRP A 128 -1.43 6.75 18.99
C TRP A 128 -1.08 5.53 19.84
N GLY A 129 -0.50 5.70 21.02
CA GLY A 129 -0.03 4.59 21.85
C GLY A 129 1.15 3.85 21.21
N ILE A 130 1.96 4.55 20.43
CA ILE A 130 3.19 4.03 19.83
C ILE A 130 4.34 4.32 20.79
N LEU A 131 5.04 3.26 21.20
CA LEU A 131 6.04 3.33 22.26
C LEU A 131 7.41 3.83 21.78
N SER A 132 7.70 3.70 20.49
CA SER A 132 9.02 4.03 19.95
C SER A 132 8.94 4.53 18.51
N PRO A 133 9.79 5.50 18.10
CA PRO A 133 9.85 6.02 16.73
C PRO A 133 10.06 4.97 15.64
N ASP A 134 10.78 3.88 15.94
CA ASP A 134 11.06 2.79 14.99
C ASP A 134 9.84 1.90 14.70
N HIS A 135 8.73 2.10 15.42
CA HIS A 135 7.44 1.45 15.15
C HIS A 135 6.60 2.21 14.10
N ILE A 136 7.11 3.33 13.58
CA ILE A 136 6.56 3.99 12.40
C ILE A 136 7.20 3.35 11.17
N ARG A 137 6.36 2.86 10.27
CA ARG A 137 6.75 2.10 9.08
C ARG A 137 6.36 2.85 7.83
N LEU A 138 7.20 2.74 6.81
CA LEU A 138 6.80 3.01 5.44
C LEU A 138 5.76 1.94 5.06
N GLY A 139 4.52 2.37 4.82
CA GLY A 139 3.47 1.50 4.32
C GLY A 139 3.63 1.33 2.81
N GLY A 140 3.41 2.41 2.08
CA GLY A 140 3.56 2.40 0.64
C GLY A 140 2.98 3.61 -0.07
N ILE A 141 2.98 3.51 -1.39
CA ILE A 141 2.47 4.50 -2.32
C ILE A 141 1.39 3.81 -3.16
N ILE A 142 0.23 4.46 -3.28
CA ILE A 142 -0.79 4.07 -4.24
C ILE A 142 -0.88 5.17 -5.30
N ILE A 143 -0.59 4.81 -6.55
CA ILE A 143 -0.46 5.77 -7.64
C ILE A 143 -0.89 5.14 -8.95
N GLY A 144 -1.63 5.91 -9.75
CA GLY A 144 -1.92 5.53 -11.12
C GLY A 144 -2.73 4.24 -11.28
N ARG A 145 -2.84 3.82 -12.53
CA ARG A 145 -3.55 2.60 -12.95
C ARG A 145 -2.66 1.76 -13.84
N ASP A 146 -2.96 0.47 -13.93
CA ASP A 146 -2.22 -0.47 -14.78
C ASP A 146 -2.29 -0.07 -16.26
N ILE A 147 -3.41 0.56 -16.66
CA ILE A 147 -3.63 1.07 -18.03
C ILE A 147 -2.74 2.29 -18.37
N ASN A 148 -2.35 3.06 -17.35
CA ASN A 148 -1.55 4.29 -17.48
C ASN A 148 -0.19 4.13 -16.78
N PHE A 149 0.38 2.92 -16.80
CA PHE A 149 1.62 2.62 -16.09
C PHE A 149 2.79 3.52 -16.52
N VAL A 150 2.83 3.88 -17.81
CA VAL A 150 3.85 4.76 -18.41
C VAL A 150 3.19 5.81 -19.30
N ALA A 151 3.64 7.05 -19.24
CA ALA A 151 3.28 8.09 -20.20
C ALA A 151 4.19 8.02 -21.42
N CYS A 152 3.58 7.83 -22.59
CA CYS A 152 4.24 7.77 -23.89
C CYS A 152 3.24 8.06 -25.02
N ASN A 153 3.74 8.21 -26.25
CA ASN A 153 2.91 8.21 -27.44
C ASN A 153 2.39 6.79 -27.72
N GLU A 154 1.26 6.66 -28.43
CA GLU A 154 0.67 5.34 -28.74
C GLU A 154 1.60 4.47 -29.60
N GLU A 155 2.40 5.08 -30.47
CA GLU A 155 3.38 4.38 -31.32
C GLU A 155 4.47 3.67 -30.50
N ASP A 156 4.81 4.20 -29.32
CA ASP A 156 5.90 3.70 -28.47
C ASP A 156 5.40 2.78 -27.33
N LYS A 157 4.09 2.54 -27.22
CA LYS A 157 3.45 1.96 -26.03
C LYS A 157 4.03 0.64 -25.57
N THR A 158 4.35 -0.25 -26.51
CA THR A 158 4.94 -1.56 -26.20
C THR A 158 6.34 -1.42 -25.63
N LEU A 159 7.20 -0.63 -26.30
CA LEU A 159 8.57 -0.37 -25.87
C LEU A 159 8.59 0.37 -24.53
N ALA A 160 7.76 1.40 -24.39
CA ALA A 160 7.65 2.19 -23.17
C ALA A 160 7.25 1.31 -21.98
N LYS A 161 6.29 0.40 -22.16
CA LYS A 161 5.87 -0.52 -21.10
C LYS A 161 7.00 -1.45 -20.69
N GLN A 162 7.76 -1.99 -21.65
CA GLN A 162 8.92 -2.84 -21.34
C GLN A 162 9.97 -2.07 -20.51
N LEU A 163 10.38 -0.89 -20.99
CA LEU A 163 11.37 -0.06 -20.29
C LEU A 163 10.89 0.38 -18.90
N ALA A 164 9.59 0.67 -18.75
CA ALA A 164 9.00 1.02 -17.47
C ALA A 164 8.96 -0.17 -16.50
N CYS A 165 8.70 -1.39 -16.99
CA CYS A 165 8.80 -2.60 -16.17
C CYS A 165 10.24 -2.82 -15.67
N GLU A 166 11.24 -2.68 -16.54
CA GLU A 166 12.65 -2.79 -16.16
C GLU A 166 13.04 -1.72 -15.13
N ALA A 167 12.62 -0.47 -15.34
CA ALA A 167 12.84 0.62 -14.39
C ALA A 167 12.15 0.35 -13.04
N HIS A 168 10.94 -0.22 -13.05
CA HIS A 168 10.21 -0.63 -11.85
C HIS A 168 10.94 -1.74 -11.09
N GLU A 169 11.41 -2.79 -11.78
CA GLU A 169 12.16 -3.90 -11.18
C GLU A 169 13.44 -3.44 -10.51
N ILE A 170 14.19 -2.53 -11.14
CA ILE A 170 15.39 -1.92 -10.55
C ILE A 170 15.02 -1.23 -9.22
N ARG A 171 13.95 -0.41 -9.21
CA ARG A 171 13.51 0.27 -7.98
C ARG A 171 13.00 -0.71 -6.93
N GLU A 172 12.28 -1.75 -7.34
CA GLU A 172 11.79 -2.79 -6.43
C GLU A 172 12.95 -3.46 -5.69
N VAL A 173 14.02 -3.83 -6.41
CA VAL A 173 15.19 -4.50 -5.82
C VAL A 173 16.01 -3.57 -4.93
N PHE A 174 16.32 -2.36 -5.41
CA PHE A 174 17.28 -1.49 -4.75
C PHE A 174 16.67 -0.50 -3.76
N PHE A 175 15.38 -0.21 -3.87
CA PHE A 175 14.72 0.82 -3.06
C PHE A 175 13.52 0.25 -2.28
N TYR A 176 12.48 -0.26 -2.95
CA TYR A 176 11.23 -0.60 -2.27
C TYR A 176 11.36 -1.80 -1.33
N ARG A 177 11.95 -2.91 -1.81
CA ARG A 177 12.11 -4.13 -1.01
C ARG A 177 13.00 -3.90 0.21
N LYS A 178 14.07 -3.11 0.07
CA LYS A 178 15.01 -2.79 1.16
C LYS A 178 14.34 -2.00 2.28
N LEU A 179 13.37 -1.16 1.93
CA LEU A 179 12.61 -0.33 2.87
C LEU A 179 11.29 -0.98 3.32
N ASN A 180 10.98 -2.17 2.80
CA ASN A 180 9.65 -2.80 2.90
C ASN A 180 8.50 -1.87 2.47
N LEU A 181 8.79 -0.95 1.54
CA LEU A 181 7.83 -0.01 0.97
C LEU A 181 7.03 -0.73 -0.11
N LYS A 182 5.71 -0.54 -0.15
CA LYS A 182 4.87 -1.05 -1.24
C LYS A 182 4.63 0.03 -2.28
N LEU A 183 4.75 -0.32 -3.56
CA LEU A 183 4.27 0.53 -4.66
C LEU A 183 3.14 -0.21 -5.37
N TRP A 184 1.92 0.31 -5.27
CA TRP A 184 0.74 -0.30 -5.86
C TRP A 184 0.01 0.67 -6.79
N THR A 185 -0.63 0.11 -7.81
CA THR A 185 -1.66 0.81 -8.58
C THR A 185 -3.00 0.71 -7.89
N TRP A 186 -3.94 1.59 -8.24
CA TRP A 186 -5.31 1.51 -7.72
C TRP A 186 -6.01 0.20 -8.13
N ASP A 187 -5.72 -0.34 -9.32
CA ASP A 187 -6.24 -1.63 -9.78
C ASP A 187 -5.73 -2.80 -8.90
N LYS A 188 -4.47 -2.74 -8.47
CA LYS A 188 -3.90 -3.71 -7.51
C LYS A 188 -4.61 -3.67 -6.16
N VAL A 189 -4.93 -2.48 -5.65
CA VAL A 189 -5.67 -2.31 -4.38
C VAL A 189 -7.05 -2.96 -4.47
N ILE A 190 -7.76 -2.76 -5.58
CA ILE A 190 -9.08 -3.38 -5.80
C ILE A 190 -8.96 -4.90 -5.81
N THR A 191 -7.99 -5.44 -6.56
CA THR A 191 -7.76 -6.89 -6.64
C THR A 191 -7.46 -7.50 -5.26
N LEU A 192 -6.63 -6.82 -4.47
CA LEU A 192 -6.32 -7.24 -3.10
C LEU A 192 -7.58 -7.20 -2.21
N ALA A 193 -8.39 -6.15 -2.31
CA ALA A 193 -9.61 -6.03 -1.52
C ALA A 193 -10.66 -7.09 -1.88
N GLU A 194 -10.79 -7.45 -3.16
CA GLU A 194 -11.68 -8.52 -3.61
C GLU A 194 -11.23 -9.89 -3.08
N SER A 195 -9.94 -10.22 -3.27
CA SER A 195 -9.38 -11.51 -2.82
C SER A 195 -9.46 -11.71 -1.31
N GLN A 196 -9.18 -10.66 -0.52
CA GLN A 196 -9.26 -10.74 0.94
C GLN A 196 -10.71 -10.78 1.44
N SER A 197 -11.66 -10.13 0.75
CA SER A 197 -13.09 -10.23 1.09
C SER A 197 -13.59 -11.68 0.98
N LEU A 198 -13.13 -12.41 -0.04
CA LEU A 198 -13.44 -13.84 -0.21
C LEU A 198 -12.84 -14.70 0.91
N SER A 199 -11.64 -14.38 1.40
CA SER A 199 -11.00 -15.10 2.51
C SER A 199 -11.70 -14.86 3.85
N HIS A 200 -12.14 -13.63 4.14
CA HIS A 200 -12.87 -13.31 5.36
C HIS A 200 -14.24 -13.99 5.44
N HIS A 201 -14.93 -14.17 4.31
CA HIS A 201 -16.18 -14.93 4.26
C HIS A 201 -15.98 -16.42 4.60
N LYS A 202 -14.82 -17.01 4.30
CA LYS A 202 -14.50 -18.38 4.73
C LYS A 202 -14.27 -18.49 6.24
N PHE A 203 -13.74 -17.44 6.87
CA PHE A 203 -13.50 -17.42 8.33
C PHE A 203 -14.73 -17.15 9.19
N GLN A 204 -15.75 -16.45 8.67
CA GLN A 204 -16.98 -16.16 9.43
C GLN A 204 -18.12 -17.16 9.19
N GLY A 205 -17.90 -18.23 8.40
CA GLY A 205 -18.97 -19.02 7.81
C GLY A 205 -19.09 -20.51 8.19
N ASP A 206 -18.21 -21.09 9.00
CA ASP A 206 -18.38 -22.49 9.40
C ASP A 206 -17.83 -22.81 10.81
N PRO A 207 -18.69 -22.96 11.83
CA PRO A 207 -18.26 -23.32 13.19
C PRO A 207 -17.71 -24.77 13.29
N LYS A 208 -17.68 -25.54 12.18
CA LYS A 208 -17.12 -26.91 12.16
C LYS A 208 -15.70 -27.02 11.62
N ILE A 209 -15.08 -25.93 11.16
CA ILE A 209 -13.67 -25.96 10.73
C ILE A 209 -12.83 -25.25 11.78
N SER A 210 -12.62 -25.94 12.92
CA SER A 210 -11.49 -25.66 13.79
C SER A 210 -10.21 -26.03 13.03
N ILE A 211 -9.58 -25.04 12.37
CA ILE A 211 -8.22 -25.22 11.87
C ILE A 211 -7.31 -25.14 13.10
N ASP A 212 -6.72 -26.28 13.45
CA ASP A 212 -5.65 -26.34 14.44
C ASP A 212 -4.48 -25.50 13.91
N LEU A 213 -4.20 -24.38 14.58
CA LEU A 213 -3.12 -23.44 14.23
C LEU A 213 -1.72 -24.08 14.27
N HIS A 214 -1.61 -25.33 14.70
CA HIS A 214 -0.36 -26.08 14.73
C HIS A 214 0.07 -26.65 13.36
N GLU A 215 -0.82 -26.87 12.39
CA GLU A 215 -0.42 -27.46 11.08
C GLU A 215 0.13 -26.45 10.07
N SER A 216 -0.05 -25.14 10.29
CA SER A 216 0.45 -24.10 9.36
C SER A 216 1.97 -23.86 9.45
N VAL A 217 2.62 -24.37 10.51
CA VAL A 217 4.06 -24.21 10.71
C VAL A 217 4.86 -25.20 9.84
N ASP A 218 4.31 -26.36 9.51
CA ASP A 218 5.03 -27.40 8.75
C ASP A 218 5.11 -27.14 7.23
N LEU A 219 4.30 -26.23 6.68
CA LEU A 219 4.35 -25.89 5.24
C LEU A 219 5.41 -24.86 4.87
N SER A 220 6.10 -24.27 5.85
CA SER A 220 7.21 -23.33 5.62
C SER A 220 8.60 -23.96 5.74
N ALA A 221 8.70 -25.26 6.05
CA ALA A 221 9.96 -25.96 6.24
C ALA A 221 10.47 -26.76 5.01
N THR A 222 9.70 -26.87 3.92
CA THR A 222 10.05 -27.79 2.80
C THR A 222 10.51 -27.08 1.51
N ILE A 223 11.00 -25.84 1.58
CA ILE A 223 11.67 -25.20 0.43
C ILE A 223 13.03 -24.63 0.85
N ILE A 224 13.82 -25.41 1.61
CA ILE A 224 15.29 -25.24 1.68
C ILE A 224 15.92 -26.64 1.81
N ALA A 225 16.05 -27.34 0.69
CA ALA A 225 16.98 -28.43 0.40
C ALA A 225 16.64 -28.84 -1.05
N ASP A 226 17.49 -28.74 -2.05
CA ASP A 226 18.84 -29.30 -2.18
C ASP A 226 19.60 -28.60 -3.35
N PRO A 227 20.93 -28.84 -3.52
CA PRO A 227 21.88 -27.94 -4.20
C PRO A 227 21.77 -27.79 -5.72
#